data_AF-A0A7Y0S2S1-F1
#
_entry.id   AF-A0A7Y0S2S1-F1
#
_cell.length_a   1.000
_cell.length_b   1.000
_cell.length_c   1.000
_cell.angle_alpha   90.00
_cell.angle_beta   90.00
_cell.angle_gamma   90.00
#
_symmetry.space_group_name_H-M   'P 1'
#
loop_
_entity.id
_entity.type
_entity.pdbx_description
1 polymer ?
#
loop_
_entity_poly.entity_id
_entity_poly.type
_entity_poly.pdbx_seq_one_letter_code
_entity_poly.pdbx_strand_id
1 'polypeptide(L)'
;SLGSKAWNINAGTTIEFLPKDKQLVSKLLPNQPNIAIIKNAAYELIGKHKQLKWQLTTKHSLLPQACLSKQQGQLGIGSVLKKH
;
A
#
# COMPACT_ATOMS: atom_id res chain seq x y z
N SER A 1 14.13 -24.15 -11.86
CA SER A 1 13.71 -24.18 -13.27
C SER A 1 13.72 -22.76 -13.81
N LEU A 2 14.65 -22.43 -14.73
CA LEU A 2 14.54 -21.23 -15.55
C LEU A 2 13.43 -21.49 -16.58
N GLY A 3 12.40 -20.64 -16.62
CA GLY A 3 11.27 -20.77 -17.55
C GLY A 3 9.87 -20.90 -16.91
N SER A 4 9.77 -21.00 -15.58
CA SER A 4 8.46 -21.07 -14.91
C SER A 4 7.77 -19.71 -14.69
N LYS A 5 8.50 -18.60 -14.88
CA LYS A 5 7.99 -17.22 -14.71
C LYS A 5 8.46 -16.36 -15.86
N ALA A 6 7.52 -15.84 -16.65
CA ALA A 6 7.77 -14.79 -17.62
C ALA A 6 7.61 -13.44 -16.93
N TRP A 7 8.62 -12.58 -17.02
CA TRP A 7 8.60 -11.24 -16.45
C TRP A 7 8.02 -10.26 -17.46
N ASN A 8 6.82 -9.74 -17.19
CA ASN A 8 6.26 -8.66 -17.99
C ASN A 8 6.53 -7.31 -17.31
N ILE A 9 7.60 -6.64 -17.75
CA ILE A 9 8.04 -5.34 -17.22
C ILE A 9 7.07 -4.21 -17.64
N ASN A 10 6.29 -4.41 -18.71
CA ASN A 10 5.43 -3.38 -19.31
C ASN A 10 3.95 -3.52 -18.89
N ALA A 11 3.59 -4.52 -18.09
CA ALA A 11 2.18 -4.82 -17.77
C ALA A 11 1.57 -3.92 -16.69
N GLY A 12 2.37 -3.21 -15.90
CA GLY A 12 1.89 -2.55 -14.69
C GLY A 12 2.37 -1.12 -14.52
N THR A 13 1.48 -0.24 -14.10
CA THR A 13 1.82 1.09 -13.58
C THR A 13 1.91 1.03 -12.07
N THR A 14 2.94 1.61 -11.49
CA THR A 14 3.08 1.71 -10.03
C THR A 14 2.67 3.09 -9.56
N ILE A 15 1.77 3.16 -8.60
CA ILE A 15 1.42 4.39 -7.89
C ILE A 15 2.05 4.32 -6.51
N GLU A 16 2.97 5.24 -6.25
CA GLU A 16 3.69 5.36 -4.98
C GLU A 16 3.13 6.52 -4.15
N PHE A 17 2.83 6.24 -2.89
CA PHE A 17 2.43 7.24 -1.90
C PHE A 17 3.59 7.60 -0.98
N LEU A 18 3.85 8.90 -0.85
CA LEU A 18 4.91 9.48 -0.02
C LEU A 18 4.30 10.45 1.02
N PRO A 19 3.56 9.95 2.02
CA PRO A 19 2.93 10.82 3.02
C PRO A 19 3.97 11.46 3.94
N LYS A 20 3.71 12.72 4.32
CA LYS A 20 4.60 13.54 5.15
C LYS A 20 4.38 13.35 6.66
N ASP A 21 3.22 12.85 7.06
CA ASP A 21 2.84 12.72 8.46
C ASP A 21 2.10 11.40 8.77
N LYS A 22 1.98 11.12 10.07
CA LYS A 22 1.38 9.89 10.60
C LYS A 22 -0.13 9.79 10.35
N GLN A 23 -0.85 10.92 10.28
CA GLN A 23 -2.30 10.92 10.06
C GLN A 23 -2.64 10.55 8.61
N LEU A 24 -1.83 10.99 7.66
CA LEU A 24 -1.94 10.60 6.26
C LEU A 24 -1.55 9.13 6.07
N VAL A 25 -0.47 8.67 6.73
CA VAL A 25 -0.12 7.24 6.73
C VAL A 25 -1.31 6.41 7.21
N SER A 26 -1.91 6.74 8.36
CA SER A 26 -3.01 5.96 8.92
C SER A 26 -4.23 5.89 8.01
N LYS A 27 -4.50 6.95 7.23
CA LYS A 27 -5.59 7.00 6.23
C LYS A 27 -5.30 6.18 4.97
N LEU A 28 -4.03 5.93 4.65
CA LEU A 28 -3.61 5.16 3.47
C LEU A 28 -3.43 3.66 3.75
N LEU A 29 -3.59 3.23 5.00
CA LEU A 29 -3.53 1.83 5.38
C LEU A 29 -4.72 1.02 4.83
N PRO A 30 -4.59 -0.31 4.73
CA PRO A 30 -5.71 -1.18 4.38
C PRO A 30 -6.91 -0.98 5.30
N ASN A 31 -8.12 -1.21 4.75
CA ASN A 31 -9.41 -1.08 5.44
C ASN A 31 -9.82 0.35 5.82
N GLN A 32 -9.11 1.37 5.31
CA GLN A 32 -9.56 2.75 5.40
C GLN A 32 -10.37 3.16 4.16
N PRO A 33 -11.42 3.97 4.31
CA PRO A 33 -12.22 4.41 3.16
C PRO A 33 -11.40 5.23 2.16
N ASN A 34 -10.43 6.01 2.65
CA ASN A 34 -9.61 6.89 1.82
C ASN A 34 -8.82 6.15 0.74
N ILE A 35 -8.22 5.00 1.06
CA ILE A 35 -7.47 4.23 0.06
C ILE A 35 -8.38 3.65 -1.02
N ALA A 36 -9.62 3.29 -0.67
CA ALA A 36 -10.61 2.82 -1.65
C ALA A 36 -11.03 3.94 -2.62
N ILE A 37 -11.26 5.16 -2.10
CA ILE A 37 -11.59 6.33 -2.92
C ILE A 37 -10.45 6.64 -3.92
N ILE A 38 -9.21 6.64 -3.45
CA ILE A 38 -8.04 6.92 -4.31
C ILE A 38 -7.88 5.83 -5.37
N LYS A 39 -8.05 4.57 -5.00
CA LYS A 39 -8.01 3.45 -5.95
C LYS A 39 -9.07 3.59 -7.03
N ASN A 40 -10.30 3.91 -6.65
CA ASN A 40 -11.41 4.11 -7.60
C ASN A 40 -11.11 5.28 -8.55
N ALA A 41 -10.64 6.43 -8.02
CA ALA A 41 -10.27 7.57 -8.85
C ALA A 41 -9.14 7.22 -9.84
N ALA A 42 -8.13 6.47 -9.42
CA ALA A 42 -7.06 6.04 -10.31
C ALA A 42 -7.53 5.04 -11.37
N TYR A 43 -8.49 4.15 -11.05
CA TYR A 43 -9.08 3.23 -12.02
C TYR A 43 -9.88 3.96 -13.10
N GLU A 44 -10.60 5.02 -12.73
CA GLU A 44 -11.33 5.87 -13.70
C GLU A 44 -10.35 6.66 -14.60
N LEU A 45 -9.22 7.13 -14.06
CA LEU A 45 -8.23 7.90 -14.82
C LEU A 45 -7.34 7.05 -15.73
N ILE A 46 -6.82 5.92 -15.24
CA ILE A 46 -5.84 5.08 -15.96
C ILE A 46 -6.54 4.02 -16.82
N GLY A 47 -7.79 3.71 -16.49
CA GLY A 47 -8.58 2.69 -17.15
C GLY A 47 -8.47 1.33 -16.46
N LYS A 48 -9.62 0.64 -16.38
CA LYS A 48 -9.81 -0.63 -15.65
C LYS A 48 -8.99 -1.81 -16.20
N HIS A 49 -8.43 -1.67 -17.39
CA HIS A 49 -7.69 -2.73 -18.10
C HIS A 49 -6.18 -2.71 -17.81
N LYS A 50 -5.68 -1.73 -17.05
CA LYS A 50 -4.26 -1.63 -16.65
C LYS A 50 -4.05 -2.23 -15.27
N GLN A 51 -2.97 -2.99 -15.10
CA GLN A 51 -2.59 -3.47 -13.77
C GLN A 51 -1.94 -2.33 -12.99
N LEU A 52 -2.49 -2.03 -11.81
CA LEU A 52 -1.95 -1.01 -10.91
C LEU A 52 -1.31 -1.66 -9.69
N LYS A 53 -0.03 -1.37 -9.47
CA LYS A 53 0.68 -1.72 -8.25
C LYS A 53 0.65 -0.52 -7.29
N TRP A 54 0.23 -0.76 -6.06
CA TRP A 54 0.13 0.29 -5.04
C TRP A 54 1.26 0.13 -4.03
N GLN A 55 2.03 1.19 -3.82
CA GLN A 55 3.13 1.19 -2.85
C GLN A 55 3.01 2.39 -1.91
N LEU A 56 3.27 2.16 -0.63
CA LEU A 56 3.31 3.20 0.39
C LEU A 56 4.73 3.22 0.97
N THR A 57 5.46 4.29 0.69
CA THR A 57 6.84 4.47 1.15
C THR A 57 6.84 5.55 2.23
N THR A 58 7.18 5.17 3.46
CA THR A 58 7.22 6.10 4.59
C THR A 58 8.30 5.69 5.60
N LYS A 59 8.64 6.61 6.50
CA LYS A 59 9.59 6.34 7.58
C LYS A 59 8.98 5.36 8.58
N HIS A 60 9.80 4.45 9.10
CA HIS A 60 9.38 3.48 10.13
C HIS A 60 8.72 4.14 11.35
N SER A 61 9.13 5.35 11.72
CA SER A 61 8.54 6.11 12.83
C SER A 61 7.09 6.54 12.60
N LEU A 62 6.63 6.59 11.35
CA LEU A 62 5.30 7.03 10.97
C LEU A 62 4.31 5.86 10.79
N LEU A 63 4.78 4.62 10.72
CA LEU A 63 3.93 3.44 10.63
C LEU A 63 3.31 3.10 11.99
N PRO A 64 2.06 2.59 12.03
CA PRO A 64 1.49 2.05 13.25
C PRO A 64 2.28 0.83 13.72
N GLN A 65 2.33 0.64 15.03
CA GLN A 65 2.91 -0.55 15.62
C GLN A 65 1.90 -1.70 15.53
N ALA A 66 2.38 -2.89 15.20
CA ALA A 66 1.54 -4.08 15.23
C ALA A 66 1.15 -4.39 16.69
N CYS A 67 -0.16 -4.48 16.96
CA CYS A 67 -0.72 -4.85 18.25
C CYS A 67 -1.61 -6.09 18.09
N LEU A 68 -1.66 -6.95 19.11
CA LEU A 68 -2.48 -8.18 19.13
C LEU A 68 -3.99 -7.88 19.23
N SER A 69 -4.35 -6.67 19.66
CA SER A 69 -5.73 -6.17 19.62
C SER A 69 -6.16 -5.82 18.20
N LYS A 70 -7.48 -5.85 17.90
CA LYS A 70 -8.11 -5.41 16.63
C LYS A 70 -7.89 -3.91 16.33
N GLN A 71 -6.64 -3.48 16.17
CA GLN A 71 -6.26 -2.14 15.77
C GLN A 71 -5.86 -2.09 14.29
N GLN A 72 -5.81 -0.87 13.76
CA GLN A 72 -5.65 -0.55 12.35
C GLN A 72 -4.27 -0.96 11.83
N GLY A 73 -4.12 -2.23 11.44
CA GLY A 73 -3.04 -2.67 10.56
C GLY A 73 -2.73 -4.16 10.68
N GLN A 74 -2.61 -4.82 9.53
CA GLN A 74 -2.20 -6.22 9.44
C GLN A 74 -0.68 -6.30 9.43
N LEU A 75 -0.12 -7.25 10.19
CA LEU A 75 1.31 -7.54 10.17
C LEU A 75 1.72 -7.91 8.74
N GLY A 76 2.73 -7.21 8.19
CA GLY A 76 3.18 -7.38 6.81
C GLY A 76 2.44 -6.53 5.75
N ILE A 77 1.33 -5.85 6.10
CA ILE A 77 0.54 -5.01 5.18
C ILE A 77 0.23 -3.64 5.82
N GLY A 78 1.20 -3.05 6.52
CA GLY A 78 1.09 -1.67 7.01
C GLY A 78 1.35 -1.44 8.50
N SER A 79 1.68 -2.49 9.26
CA SER A 79 2.18 -2.36 10.63
C SER A 79 3.60 -2.85 10.76
N VAL A 80 4.39 -2.19 11.62
CA VAL A 80 5.77 -2.58 11.95
C VAL A 80 5.85 -3.13 13.38
N LEU A 81 6.74 -4.10 13.59
CA LEU A 81 7.09 -4.55 14.93
C LEU A 81 7.87 -3.45 15.65
N LYS A 82 7.63 -3.29 16.95
CA LYS A 82 8.41 -2.38 17.79
C LYS A 82 9.85 -2.90 17.83
N LYS A 83 10.83 -2.04 17.49
CA LYS A 83 12.24 -2.36 17.72
C LYS A 83 12.49 -2.39 19.22
N HIS A 84 13.09 -3.48 19.71
CA HIS A 84 13.59 -3.62 21.07
C HIS A 84 14.85 -2.79 21.27
#